data_AF-A0A836W594-F1
#
_entry.id   AF-A0A836W594-F1
#
_cell.length_a   1.000
_cell.length_b   1.000
_cell.length_c   1.000
_cell.angle_alpha   90.00
_cell.angle_beta   90.00
_cell.angle_gamma   90.00
#
_symmetry.space_group_name_H-M   'P 1'
#
loop_
_entity.id
_entity.type
_entity.pdbx_description
1 polymer ?
#
loop_
_entity_poly.entity_id
_entity_poly.type
_entity_poly.pdbx_seq_one_letter_code
_entity_poly.pdbx_strand_id
1 'polypeptide(L)'
;VIHLGNARPAILSYEYKEIYKGKMILRFEDTDPRTKTPLPEAYELIKQDLEWLGIRWDEEYIQSLRMPIYYQIIKELLEKGHAYVDDKPGEEFRKYRNSSKLSEYPPRLRTAEENLELWDQMLEGRFAEGEAVVRIKTDPNHPDPSVRDWVAFRIIDTSRYPHPLVGDRYIVWPTYNFAAGVDDWLMGVTHILRAKEHMQNTIKQKYVYEYMGWKYPHVVHFGRLKLEGFIMSKSALKQLLHQGVGSGIDDPRFATIAGLRRRGITAEAIRKLILDVGVKYTDASISYANLAATNRVIVDTTARRIMAAIPPTPMIIENLPWGKRDFEIPYHPSGKLGSRRISLEGPTATVYISQSDKKLLKKGSIVRLMEAFNVEIVDIEENKIRARFHSFGLENARKHRAPIIQWIPG
;
A
#
# COMPACT_ATOMS: atom_id res chain seq x y z
N VAL A 1 -1.14 2.91 7.41
CA VAL A 1 -0.25 2.17 6.48
C VAL A 1 -0.76 2.21 5.06
N ILE A 2 0.16 2.21 4.11
CA ILE A 2 -0.14 2.17 2.67
C ILE A 2 -0.07 0.70 2.21
N HIS A 3 -0.91 0.36 1.24
CA HIS A 3 -0.80 -0.89 0.46
C HIS A 3 -0.67 -0.54 -1.02
N LEU A 4 -0.35 -1.52 -1.86
CA LEU A 4 -0.11 -1.32 -3.30
C LEU A 4 -1.19 -0.46 -4.01
N GLY A 5 -2.46 -0.67 -3.66
CA GLY A 5 -3.58 0.11 -4.20
C GLY A 5 -3.55 1.61 -3.89
N ASN A 6 -3.09 2.01 -2.70
CA ASN A 6 -2.97 3.42 -2.30
C ASN A 6 -1.60 4.00 -2.69
N ALA A 7 -0.59 3.15 -2.90
CA ALA A 7 0.68 3.57 -3.48
C ALA A 7 0.53 3.98 -4.95
N ARG A 8 -0.41 3.39 -5.69
CA ARG A 8 -0.67 3.74 -7.10
C ARG A 8 -0.97 5.23 -7.34
N PRO A 9 -2.00 5.85 -6.73
CA PRO A 9 -2.22 7.29 -6.88
C PRO A 9 -0.99 8.11 -6.47
N ALA A 10 -0.32 7.74 -5.38
CA ALA A 10 0.85 8.48 -4.90
C ALA A 10 2.03 8.45 -5.88
N ILE A 11 2.35 7.26 -6.43
CA ILE A 11 3.41 7.10 -7.43
C ILE A 11 3.04 7.84 -8.72
N LEU A 12 1.81 7.69 -9.21
CA LEU A 12 1.38 8.36 -10.44
C LEU A 12 1.43 9.90 -10.29
N SER A 13 0.96 10.42 -9.16
CA SER A 13 1.04 11.87 -8.87
C SER A 13 2.49 12.36 -8.75
N TYR A 14 3.36 11.58 -8.11
CA TYR A 14 4.79 11.92 -8.00
C TYR A 14 5.48 11.92 -9.36
N GLU A 15 5.25 10.91 -10.19
CA GLU A 15 5.86 10.81 -11.52
C GLU A 15 5.35 11.94 -12.43
N TYR A 16 4.06 12.30 -12.31
CA TYR A 16 3.51 13.46 -13.01
C TYR A 16 4.16 14.78 -12.56
N LYS A 17 4.38 14.95 -11.25
CA LYS A 17 5.18 16.07 -10.72
C LYS A 17 6.56 16.13 -11.38
N GLU A 18 7.29 15.01 -11.40
CA GLU A 18 8.68 14.98 -11.90
C GLU A 18 8.76 15.33 -13.39
N ILE A 19 7.84 14.81 -14.22
CA ILE A 19 7.78 15.08 -15.66
C ILE A 19 7.59 16.58 -15.94
N TYR A 20 6.68 17.23 -15.20
CA TYR A 20 6.28 18.62 -15.45
C TYR A 20 6.94 19.63 -14.50
N LYS A 21 7.88 19.18 -13.65
CA LYS A 21 8.56 20.01 -12.63
C LYS A 21 7.57 20.77 -11.73
N GLY A 22 6.51 20.08 -11.33
CA GLY A 22 5.43 20.63 -10.50
C GLY A 22 5.71 20.53 -9.00
N LYS A 23 4.63 20.62 -8.22
CA LYS A 23 4.63 20.36 -6.78
C LYS A 23 3.73 19.17 -6.43
N MET A 24 4.04 18.49 -5.33
CA MET A 24 3.25 17.43 -4.73
C MET A 24 2.94 17.78 -3.29
N ILE A 25 1.66 17.66 -2.93
CA ILE A 25 1.16 17.91 -1.58
C ILE A 25 0.85 16.58 -0.91
N LEU A 26 1.36 16.38 0.31
CA LEU A 26 0.91 15.30 1.18
C LEU A 26 -0.17 15.84 2.12
N ARG A 27 -1.41 15.41 1.94
CA ARG A 27 -2.53 15.79 2.78
C ARG A 27 -3.07 14.59 3.56
N PHE A 28 -3.11 14.71 4.87
CA PHE A 28 -3.77 13.75 5.76
C PHE A 28 -5.24 14.12 5.93
N GLU A 29 -6.12 13.28 5.39
CA GLU A 29 -7.57 13.47 5.42
C GLU A 29 -8.17 12.77 6.64
N ASP A 30 -8.15 13.47 7.77
CA ASP A 30 -8.42 12.95 9.11
C ASP A 30 -9.75 13.46 9.72
N THR A 31 -10.68 13.98 8.91
CA THR A 31 -11.92 14.64 9.39
C THR A 31 -13.02 13.70 9.91
N ASP A 32 -12.70 12.43 10.19
CA ASP A 32 -13.66 11.41 10.65
C ASP A 32 -13.19 10.74 11.95
N PRO A 33 -13.33 11.40 13.11
CA PRO A 33 -12.90 10.85 14.40
C PRO A 33 -13.69 9.62 14.85
N ARG A 34 -14.87 9.35 14.29
CA ARG A 34 -15.79 8.27 14.73
C ARG A 34 -15.62 6.98 13.94
N THR A 35 -15.78 7.02 12.61
CA THR A 35 -15.85 5.78 11.80
C THR A 35 -14.50 5.37 11.25
N LYS A 36 -13.61 6.35 11.05
CA LYS A 36 -12.24 6.14 10.57
C LYS A 36 -11.27 6.90 11.44
N THR A 37 -11.38 6.66 12.76
CA THR A 37 -10.55 7.31 13.77
C THR A 37 -9.08 7.30 13.33
N PRO A 38 -8.47 8.48 13.16
CA PRO A 38 -7.09 8.58 12.77
C PRO A 38 -6.20 7.89 13.80
N LEU A 39 -5.10 7.30 13.34
CA LEU A 39 -4.11 6.68 14.20
C LEU A 39 -2.86 7.58 14.16
N PRO A 40 -2.44 8.22 15.27
CA PRO A 40 -1.29 9.13 15.27
C PRO A 40 -0.02 8.50 14.68
N GLU A 41 0.24 7.23 14.96
CA GLU A 41 1.37 6.47 14.41
C GLU A 41 1.26 6.25 12.90
N ALA A 42 0.05 6.27 12.33
CA ALA A 42 -0.14 6.06 10.90
C ALA A 42 0.38 7.23 10.06
N TYR A 43 0.47 8.45 10.60
CA TYR A 43 1.00 9.62 9.91
C TYR A 43 2.46 9.37 9.53
N GLU A 44 3.26 9.00 10.52
CA GLU A 44 4.68 8.73 10.36
C GLU A 44 4.92 7.47 9.50
N LEU A 45 4.17 6.40 9.73
CA LEU A 45 4.27 5.19 8.90
C LEU A 45 3.95 5.44 7.42
N ILE A 46 2.96 6.30 7.13
CA ILE A 46 2.62 6.70 5.76
C ILE A 46 3.79 7.46 5.14
N LYS A 47 4.40 8.41 5.85
CA LYS A 47 5.57 9.16 5.37
C LYS A 47 6.74 8.21 5.05
N GLN A 48 7.07 7.32 5.97
CA GLN A 48 8.13 6.32 5.79
C GLN A 48 7.88 5.39 4.60
N ASP A 49 6.62 4.97 4.39
CA ASP A 49 6.24 4.15 3.24
C ASP A 49 6.42 4.95 1.92
N LEU A 50 6.02 6.22 1.89
CA LEU A 50 6.16 7.10 0.72
C LEU A 50 7.63 7.41 0.41
N GLU A 51 8.42 7.79 1.42
CA GLU A 51 9.85 8.06 1.26
C GLU A 51 10.61 6.83 0.78
N TRP A 52 10.29 5.66 1.34
CA TRP A 52 10.88 4.39 0.88
C TRP A 52 10.51 4.07 -0.56
N LEU A 53 9.30 4.41 -0.99
CA LEU A 53 8.89 4.34 -2.39
C LEU A 53 9.61 5.37 -3.28
N GLY A 54 10.44 6.26 -2.73
CA GLY A 54 11.12 7.34 -3.44
C GLY A 54 10.20 8.50 -3.77
N ILE A 55 9.15 8.72 -2.97
CA ILE A 55 8.20 9.83 -3.14
C ILE A 55 8.59 10.94 -2.16
N ARG A 56 8.67 12.17 -2.68
CA ARG A 56 8.89 13.40 -1.90
C ARG A 56 7.78 14.39 -2.18
N TRP A 57 7.28 15.03 -1.13
CA TRP A 57 6.29 16.10 -1.21
C TRP A 57 6.93 17.44 -0.84
N ASP A 58 6.36 18.52 -1.38
CA ASP A 58 6.83 19.89 -1.18
C ASP A 58 6.07 20.59 -0.04
N GLU A 59 4.83 20.16 0.19
CA GLU A 59 3.92 20.75 1.18
C GLU A 59 3.18 19.63 1.92
N GLU A 60 2.92 19.84 3.22
CA GLU A 60 2.24 18.88 4.08
C GLU A 60 1.12 19.54 4.88
N TYR A 61 -0.05 18.89 4.91
CA TYR A 61 -1.21 19.41 5.63
C TYR A 61 -1.99 18.30 6.35
N ILE A 62 -2.60 18.66 7.47
CA ILE A 62 -3.53 17.82 8.23
C ILE A 62 -4.88 18.54 8.27
N GLN A 63 -5.96 17.86 7.85
CA GLN A 63 -7.25 18.52 7.66
C GLN A 63 -7.90 18.96 8.97
N SER A 64 -7.77 18.20 10.05
CA SER A 64 -8.31 18.54 11.37
C SER A 64 -7.74 19.85 11.94
N LEU A 65 -6.54 20.25 11.51
CA LEU A 65 -5.91 21.53 11.88
C LEU A 65 -6.43 22.72 11.07
N ARG A 66 -7.29 22.47 10.07
CA ARG A 66 -7.81 23.47 9.11
C ARG A 66 -9.31 23.72 9.29
N MET A 67 -9.91 23.22 10.37
CA MET A 67 -11.34 23.35 10.66
C MET A 67 -11.90 24.78 10.55
N PRO A 68 -11.23 25.84 11.06
CA PRO A 68 -11.72 27.22 10.92
C PRO A 68 -11.95 27.65 9.46
N ILE A 69 -11.09 27.18 8.54
CA ILE A 69 -11.22 27.47 7.10
C ILE A 69 -12.52 26.85 6.57
N TYR A 70 -12.79 25.60 6.91
CA TYR A 70 -14.00 24.92 6.43
C TYR A 70 -15.28 25.57 6.96
N TYR A 71 -15.27 26.03 8.21
CA TYR A 71 -16.39 26.77 8.81
C TYR A 71 -16.64 28.10 8.10
N GLN A 72 -15.58 28.83 7.72
CA GLN A 72 -15.72 30.06 6.96
C GLN A 72 -16.37 29.80 5.59
N ILE A 73 -15.90 28.78 4.85
CA ILE A 73 -16.43 28.48 3.51
C ILE A 73 -17.89 28.00 3.58
N ILE A 74 -18.26 27.16 4.56
CA ILE A 74 -19.66 26.72 4.66
C ILE A 74 -20.59 27.85 5.08
N LYS A 75 -20.13 28.76 5.95
CA LYS A 75 -20.88 29.97 6.31
C LYS A 75 -21.17 30.82 5.08
N GLU A 76 -20.17 31.07 4.23
CA GLU A 76 -20.35 31.81 2.97
C GLU A 76 -21.37 31.13 2.03
N LEU A 77 -21.36 29.80 1.96
CA LEU A 77 -22.33 29.05 1.16
C LEU A 77 -23.76 29.12 1.74
N LEU A 78 -23.91 29.17 3.06
CA LEU A 78 -25.19 29.38 3.73
C LEU A 78 -25.70 30.81 3.48
N GLU A 79 -24.83 31.83 3.60
CA GLU A 79 -25.12 33.24 3.29
C GLU A 79 -25.61 33.42 1.85
N LYS A 80 -24.96 32.74 0.89
CA LYS A 80 -25.36 32.77 -0.53
C LYS A 80 -26.58 31.89 -0.84
N GLY A 81 -27.14 31.19 0.13
CA GLY A 81 -28.30 30.30 -0.07
C GLY A 81 -28.00 29.02 -0.85
N HIS A 82 -26.72 28.66 -1.01
CA HIS A 82 -26.25 27.46 -1.71
C HIS A 82 -26.08 26.24 -0.81
N ALA A 83 -26.23 26.41 0.50
CA ALA A 83 -26.31 25.33 1.49
C ALA A 83 -27.51 25.56 2.41
N TYR A 84 -27.87 24.54 3.20
CA TYR A 84 -28.88 24.67 4.24
C TYR A 84 -28.63 23.67 5.38
N VAL A 85 -29.11 24.01 6.58
CA VAL A 85 -29.13 23.10 7.73
C VAL A 85 -30.39 22.25 7.65
N ASP A 86 -30.20 20.93 7.72
CA ASP A 86 -31.24 19.92 7.80
C ASP A 86 -31.26 19.33 9.21
N ASP A 87 -32.26 19.74 9.99
CA ASP A 87 -32.57 19.36 11.37
C ASP A 87 -33.70 18.31 11.42
N LYS A 88 -34.07 17.71 10.28
CA LYS A 88 -35.10 16.67 10.22
C LYS A 88 -34.47 15.28 10.26
N PRO A 89 -35.23 14.26 10.70
CA PRO A 89 -34.77 12.88 10.64
C PRO A 89 -34.34 12.50 9.22
N GLY A 90 -33.21 11.81 9.08
CA GLY A 90 -32.66 11.47 7.76
C GLY A 90 -33.58 10.61 6.88
N GLU A 91 -34.55 9.90 7.47
CA GLU A 91 -35.60 9.19 6.74
C GLU A 91 -36.55 10.14 6.00
N GLU A 92 -36.85 11.30 6.58
CA GLU A 92 -37.69 12.32 5.97
C GLU A 92 -37.00 12.88 4.72
N PHE A 93 -35.74 13.31 4.84
CA PHE A 93 -34.95 13.74 3.69
C PHE A 93 -34.90 12.66 2.58
N ARG A 94 -34.73 11.39 2.94
CA ARG A 94 -34.73 10.29 1.95
C ARG A 94 -36.05 10.17 1.19
N LYS A 95 -37.20 10.37 1.86
CA LYS A 95 -38.52 10.38 1.21
C LYS A 95 -38.59 11.48 0.15
N TYR A 96 -38.22 12.71 0.51
CA TYR A 96 -38.22 13.84 -0.43
C TYR A 96 -37.21 13.64 -1.57
N ARG A 97 -35.98 13.26 -1.26
CA ARG A 97 -34.91 13.03 -2.25
C ARG A 97 -35.23 11.94 -3.26
N ASN A 98 -35.84 10.85 -2.81
CA ASN A 98 -36.20 9.73 -3.69
C ASN A 98 -37.52 10.00 -4.44
N SER A 99 -38.30 10.99 -4.00
CA SER A 99 -39.43 11.53 -4.75
C SER A 99 -38.99 12.62 -5.73
N SER A 100 -39.93 13.16 -6.51
CA SER A 100 -39.70 14.35 -7.36
C SER A 100 -39.95 15.67 -6.62
N LYS A 101 -40.04 15.65 -5.28
CA LYS A 101 -40.42 16.81 -4.45
C LYS A 101 -39.27 17.40 -3.63
N LEU A 102 -38.02 17.08 -3.94
CA LEU A 102 -36.87 17.61 -3.18
C LEU A 102 -36.81 19.15 -3.18
N SER A 103 -37.29 19.79 -4.25
CA SER A 103 -37.42 21.26 -4.32
C SER A 103 -38.39 21.85 -3.29
N GLU A 104 -39.38 21.08 -2.83
CA GLU A 104 -40.39 21.47 -1.84
C GLU A 104 -39.97 21.12 -0.41
N TYR A 105 -38.78 20.53 -0.22
CA TYR A 105 -38.35 20.06 1.09
C TYR A 105 -38.18 21.25 2.08
N PRO A 106 -38.91 21.30 3.22
CA PRO A 106 -38.96 22.53 4.02
C PRO A 106 -37.60 23.07 4.50
N PRO A 107 -36.65 22.25 5.00
CA PRO A 107 -35.31 22.73 5.33
C PRO A 107 -34.57 23.38 4.16
N ARG A 108 -34.80 22.91 2.92
CA ARG A 108 -34.16 23.44 1.70
C ARG A 108 -34.65 24.85 1.35
N LEU A 109 -35.87 25.19 1.76
CA LEU A 109 -36.55 26.46 1.48
C LEU A 109 -36.24 27.56 2.49
N ARG A 110 -35.52 27.25 3.58
CA ARG A 110 -35.10 28.23 4.60
C ARG A 110 -34.30 29.38 4.01
N THR A 111 -34.44 30.56 4.61
CA THR A 111 -33.66 31.75 4.26
C THR A 111 -32.20 31.60 4.72
N ALA A 112 -31.33 32.51 4.26
CA ALA A 112 -29.93 32.51 4.70
C ALA A 112 -29.83 32.74 6.21
N GLU A 113 -30.63 33.67 6.74
CA GLU A 113 -30.66 34.04 8.15
C GLU A 113 -31.05 32.86 9.04
N GLU A 114 -32.13 32.14 8.70
CA GLU A 114 -32.57 30.94 9.44
C GLU A 114 -31.48 29.85 9.44
N ASN A 115 -30.80 29.67 8.30
CA ASN A 115 -29.73 28.68 8.18
C ASN A 115 -28.48 29.06 8.98
N LEU A 116 -28.16 30.35 9.06
CA LEU A 116 -27.04 30.85 9.86
C LEU A 116 -27.32 30.71 11.36
N GLU A 117 -28.54 31.01 11.80
CA GLU A 117 -28.93 30.78 13.19
C GLU A 117 -28.83 29.30 13.55
N LEU A 118 -29.35 28.40 12.71
CA LEU A 118 -29.23 26.95 12.93
C LEU A 118 -27.78 26.47 12.90
N TRP A 119 -26.94 27.06 12.04
CA TRP A 119 -25.51 26.75 12.00
C TRP A 119 -24.80 27.15 13.30
N ASP A 120 -25.08 28.33 13.84
CA ASP A 120 -24.54 28.77 15.13
C ASP A 120 -25.01 27.83 16.26
N GLN A 121 -26.28 27.41 16.25
CA GLN A 121 -26.80 26.41 17.19
C GLN A 121 -26.10 25.05 17.07
N MET A 122 -25.71 24.62 15.86
CA MET A 122 -24.90 23.41 15.66
C MET A 122 -23.51 23.56 16.28
N LEU A 123 -22.86 24.71 16.11
CA LEU A 123 -21.53 24.99 16.69
C LEU A 123 -21.57 25.10 18.22
N GLU A 124 -22.65 25.62 18.78
CA GLU A 124 -22.91 25.71 20.22
C GLU A 124 -23.27 24.37 20.87
N GLY A 125 -23.50 23.32 20.07
CA GLY A 125 -23.83 21.99 20.58
C GLY A 125 -25.29 21.83 21.03
N ARG A 126 -26.22 22.62 20.47
CA ARG A 126 -27.66 22.50 20.75
C ARG A 126 -28.32 21.28 20.11
N PHE A 127 -27.62 20.62 19.19
CA PHE A 127 -28.05 19.42 18.50
C PHE A 127 -27.12 18.25 18.85
N ALA A 128 -27.71 17.08 19.08
CA ALA A 128 -26.97 15.83 19.27
C ALA A 128 -26.53 15.21 17.94
N GLU A 129 -25.66 14.19 18.02
CA GLU A 129 -25.19 13.46 16.85
C GLU A 129 -26.37 12.84 16.07
N GLY A 130 -26.48 13.21 14.80
CA GLY A 130 -27.55 12.73 13.90
C GLY A 130 -28.81 13.60 13.88
N GLU A 131 -28.92 14.61 14.74
CA GLU A 131 -30.08 15.51 14.79
C GLU A 131 -30.02 16.63 13.74
N ALA A 132 -28.81 17.07 13.36
CA ALA A 132 -28.63 18.08 12.33
C ALA A 132 -27.41 17.81 11.44
N VAL A 133 -27.54 18.19 10.17
CA VAL A 133 -26.46 18.16 9.16
C VAL A 133 -26.54 19.40 8.27
N VAL A 134 -25.42 19.81 7.68
CA VAL A 134 -25.43 20.83 6.61
C VAL A 134 -25.40 20.13 5.26
N ARG A 135 -26.22 20.57 4.31
CA ARG A 135 -26.29 20.03 2.95
C ARG A 135 -25.95 21.11 1.93
N ILE A 136 -25.24 20.71 0.86
CA ILE A 136 -25.05 21.57 -0.31
C ILE A 136 -26.29 21.44 -1.18
N LYS A 137 -26.97 22.54 -1.52
CA LYS A 137 -28.07 22.52 -2.49
C LYS A 137 -27.51 22.15 -3.86
N THR A 138 -28.09 21.17 -4.50
CA THR A 138 -27.71 20.71 -5.84
C THR A 138 -28.94 20.70 -6.75
N ASP A 139 -28.81 20.20 -7.98
CA ASP A 139 -29.96 19.88 -8.82
C ASP A 139 -30.85 18.83 -8.10
N PRO A 140 -32.09 19.21 -7.72
CA PRO A 140 -32.99 18.31 -7.01
C PRO A 140 -33.41 17.10 -7.86
N ASN A 141 -33.28 17.20 -9.19
CA ASN A 141 -33.65 16.16 -10.15
C ASN A 141 -32.44 15.37 -10.68
N HIS A 142 -31.23 15.61 -10.15
CA HIS A 142 -30.01 14.96 -10.62
C HIS A 142 -30.19 13.43 -10.70
N PRO A 143 -29.80 12.74 -11.79
CA PRO A 143 -30.11 11.32 -11.97
C PRO A 143 -29.51 10.41 -10.89
N ASP A 144 -28.34 10.77 -10.34
CA ASP A 144 -27.77 10.09 -9.17
C ASP A 144 -28.32 10.69 -7.85
N PRO A 145 -29.11 9.93 -7.05
CA PRO A 145 -29.60 10.38 -5.75
C PRO A 145 -28.49 10.63 -4.72
N SER A 146 -27.29 10.10 -4.93
CA SER A 146 -26.16 10.34 -4.03
C SER A 146 -25.65 11.78 -4.11
N VAL A 147 -25.86 12.45 -5.26
CA VAL A 147 -25.46 13.84 -5.54
C VAL A 147 -26.52 14.81 -5.03
N ARG A 148 -27.80 14.44 -5.04
CA ARG A 148 -28.90 15.28 -4.56
C ARG A 148 -28.71 15.65 -3.08
N ASP A 149 -28.52 16.93 -2.85
CA ASP A 149 -28.41 17.63 -1.57
C ASP A 149 -27.55 16.86 -0.56
N TRP A 150 -26.31 16.61 -1.00
CA TRP A 150 -25.34 15.81 -0.25
C TRP A 150 -24.85 16.52 1.02
N VAL A 151 -24.52 15.72 2.04
CA VAL A 151 -24.11 16.23 3.36
C VAL A 151 -22.69 16.80 3.32
N ALA A 152 -22.56 18.09 3.61
CA ALA A 152 -21.32 18.84 3.74
C ALA A 152 -20.71 18.70 5.15
N PHE A 153 -21.52 18.84 6.19
CA PHE A 153 -21.11 18.74 7.59
C PHE A 153 -22.08 17.89 8.40
N ARG A 154 -21.56 17.26 9.44
CA ARG A 154 -22.35 16.46 10.39
C ARG A 154 -21.84 16.66 11.80
N ILE A 155 -22.72 16.48 12.77
CA ILE A 155 -22.36 16.47 14.19
C ILE A 155 -21.74 15.12 14.53
N ILE A 156 -20.66 15.14 15.31
CA ILE A 156 -20.05 13.96 15.92
C ILE A 156 -19.92 14.23 17.41
N ASP A 157 -20.36 13.28 18.25
CA ASP A 157 -20.13 13.35 19.69
C ASP A 157 -18.65 13.11 20.00
N THR A 158 -17.86 14.19 20.03
CA THR A 158 -16.43 14.12 20.31
C THR A 158 -16.10 13.94 21.78
N SER A 159 -17.07 14.03 22.69
CA SER A 159 -16.86 13.61 24.08
C SER A 159 -16.67 12.08 24.16
N ARG A 160 -17.40 11.34 23.31
CA ARG A 160 -17.28 9.89 23.16
C ARG A 160 -16.23 9.47 22.13
N TYR A 161 -16.06 10.26 21.07
CA TYR A 161 -15.16 9.98 19.96
C TYR A 161 -14.19 11.15 19.74
N PRO A 162 -13.27 11.44 20.70
CA PRO A 162 -12.35 12.57 20.57
C PRO A 162 -11.42 12.38 19.38
N HIS A 163 -11.12 13.47 18.68
CA HIS A 163 -10.12 13.42 17.61
C HIS A 163 -8.71 13.34 18.20
N PRO A 164 -7.82 12.44 17.72
CA PRO A 164 -6.50 12.24 18.33
C PRO A 164 -5.62 13.49 18.42
N LEU A 165 -5.78 14.45 17.51
CA LEU A 165 -4.96 15.67 17.44
C LEU A 165 -5.63 16.92 18.02
N VAL A 166 -6.96 17.01 17.96
CA VAL A 166 -7.70 18.23 18.31
C VAL A 166 -8.72 18.00 19.43
N GLY A 167 -8.75 16.79 19.99
CA GLY A 167 -9.65 16.41 21.08
C GLY A 167 -11.11 16.61 20.71
N ASP A 168 -11.82 17.29 21.60
CA ASP A 168 -13.23 17.64 21.53
C ASP A 168 -13.49 19.08 21.07
N ARG A 169 -12.45 19.79 20.59
CA ARG A 169 -12.54 21.20 20.18
C ARG A 169 -13.61 21.47 19.12
N TYR A 170 -13.90 20.48 18.27
CA TYR A 170 -14.86 20.61 17.19
C TYR A 170 -15.88 19.48 17.28
N ILE A 171 -17.17 19.83 17.27
CA ILE A 171 -18.28 18.87 17.26
C ILE A 171 -18.95 18.76 15.87
N VAL A 172 -18.78 19.76 15.00
CA VAL A 172 -19.36 19.78 13.65
C VAL A 172 -18.26 19.50 12.62
N TRP A 173 -18.26 18.33 12.00
CA TRP A 173 -17.16 17.87 11.13
C TRP A 173 -17.54 17.87 9.65
N PRO A 174 -16.66 18.35 8.75
CA PRO A 174 -16.89 18.29 7.32
C PRO A 174 -16.76 16.86 6.81
N THR A 175 -17.56 16.52 5.80
CA THR A 175 -17.38 15.29 5.04
C THR A 175 -16.19 15.42 4.09
N TYR A 176 -15.64 14.27 3.68
CA TYR A 176 -14.54 14.18 2.72
C TYR A 176 -14.78 15.06 1.48
N ASN A 177 -15.99 15.04 0.91
CA ASN A 177 -16.28 15.79 -0.32
C ASN A 177 -16.07 17.30 -0.10
N PHE A 178 -16.56 17.83 1.02
CA PHE A 178 -16.41 19.24 1.35
C PHE A 178 -14.95 19.60 1.63
N ALA A 179 -14.32 18.93 2.61
CA ALA A 179 -12.97 19.26 3.05
C ALA A 179 -11.93 19.10 1.92
N ALA A 180 -11.93 17.96 1.22
CA ALA A 180 -10.99 17.73 0.12
C ALA A 180 -11.22 18.70 -1.05
N GLY A 181 -12.49 19.04 -1.35
CA GLY A 181 -12.80 19.99 -2.41
C GLY A 181 -12.27 21.39 -2.11
N VAL A 182 -12.51 21.89 -0.89
CA VAL A 182 -12.01 23.20 -0.43
C VAL A 182 -10.48 23.24 -0.42
N ASP A 183 -9.86 22.19 0.12
CA ASP A 183 -8.39 22.13 0.18
C ASP A 183 -7.75 22.03 -1.19
N ASP A 184 -8.31 21.28 -2.14
CA ASP A 184 -7.78 21.20 -3.50
C ASP A 184 -7.70 22.59 -4.15
N TRP A 185 -8.70 23.44 -3.93
CA TRP A 185 -8.67 24.83 -4.42
C TRP A 185 -7.64 25.68 -3.69
N LEU A 186 -7.69 25.71 -2.35
CA LEU A 186 -6.83 26.58 -1.54
C LEU A 186 -5.35 26.20 -1.61
N MET A 187 -5.04 24.93 -1.87
CA MET A 187 -3.68 24.44 -2.06
C MET A 187 -3.21 24.53 -3.52
N GLY A 188 -4.04 25.08 -4.43
CA GLY A 188 -3.68 25.25 -5.84
C GLY A 188 -3.51 23.93 -6.61
N VAL A 189 -4.25 22.88 -6.24
CA VAL A 189 -4.20 21.59 -6.93
C VAL A 189 -4.70 21.79 -8.37
N THR A 190 -3.86 21.43 -9.35
CA THR A 190 -4.21 21.54 -10.78
C THR A 190 -4.70 20.23 -11.36
N HIS A 191 -4.23 19.10 -10.82
CA HIS A 191 -4.52 17.75 -11.30
C HIS A 191 -4.85 16.82 -10.14
N ILE A 192 -5.97 16.11 -10.25
CA ILE A 192 -6.40 15.09 -9.29
C ILE A 192 -6.33 13.73 -9.97
N LEU A 193 -5.38 12.90 -9.52
CA LEU A 193 -5.20 11.52 -9.98
C LEU A 193 -5.80 10.58 -8.94
N ARG A 194 -6.91 9.92 -9.26
CA ARG A 194 -7.61 9.05 -8.30
C ARG A 194 -8.31 7.87 -8.94
N ALA A 195 -8.66 6.90 -8.11
CA ALA A 195 -9.38 5.72 -8.55
C ALA A 195 -10.83 6.07 -9.00
N LYS A 196 -11.37 5.35 -9.99
CA LYS A 196 -12.67 5.64 -10.62
C LYS A 196 -13.86 5.54 -9.66
N GLU A 197 -13.75 4.83 -8.54
CA GLU A 197 -14.78 4.87 -7.49
C GLU A 197 -15.07 6.29 -6.96
N HIS A 198 -14.14 7.23 -7.14
CA HIS A 198 -14.28 8.62 -6.72
C HIS A 198 -14.83 9.54 -7.81
N MET A 199 -15.41 9.01 -8.89
CA MET A 199 -16.05 9.83 -9.93
C MET A 199 -17.20 10.67 -9.38
N GLN A 200 -18.05 10.09 -8.53
CA GLN A 200 -19.16 10.84 -7.93
C GLN A 200 -18.68 11.97 -7.02
N ASN A 201 -17.49 11.85 -6.43
CA ASN A 201 -16.90 12.92 -5.65
C ASN A 201 -16.59 14.14 -6.54
N THR A 202 -16.20 13.93 -7.81
CA THR A 202 -15.96 15.04 -8.77
C THR A 202 -17.24 15.83 -8.96
N ILE A 203 -18.36 15.13 -9.17
CA ILE A 203 -19.65 15.76 -9.44
C ILE A 203 -20.11 16.56 -8.21
N LYS A 204 -20.02 15.97 -7.02
CA LYS A 204 -20.38 16.64 -5.76
C LYS A 204 -19.56 17.89 -5.49
N GLN A 205 -18.24 17.77 -5.64
CA GLN A 205 -17.31 18.87 -5.37
C GLN A 205 -17.47 20.03 -6.35
N LYS A 206 -17.84 19.77 -7.61
CA LYS A 206 -18.06 20.81 -8.62
C LYS A 206 -19.15 21.82 -8.25
N TYR A 207 -20.20 21.41 -7.52
CA TYR A 207 -21.21 22.36 -7.04
C TYR A 207 -20.61 23.44 -6.13
N VAL A 208 -19.76 23.04 -5.18
CA VAL A 208 -19.08 24.01 -4.31
C VAL A 208 -18.21 24.96 -5.13
N TYR A 209 -17.50 24.44 -6.14
CA TYR A 209 -16.65 25.28 -6.99
C TYR A 209 -17.47 26.27 -7.82
N GLU A 210 -18.59 25.84 -8.39
CA GLU A 210 -19.50 26.70 -9.14
C GLU A 210 -20.00 27.86 -8.28
N TYR A 211 -20.50 27.57 -7.08
CA TYR A 211 -21.03 28.56 -6.14
C TYR A 211 -19.98 29.54 -5.61
N MET A 212 -18.71 29.11 -5.58
CA MET A 212 -17.60 29.93 -5.14
C MET A 212 -16.87 30.63 -6.30
N GLY A 213 -17.26 30.37 -7.55
CA GLY A 213 -16.57 30.90 -8.73
C GLY A 213 -15.15 30.32 -8.93
N TRP A 214 -14.90 29.13 -8.39
CA TRP A 214 -13.60 28.46 -8.46
C TRP A 214 -13.46 27.60 -9.71
N LYS A 215 -12.23 27.47 -10.22
CA LYS A 215 -11.93 26.56 -11.32
C LYS A 215 -11.60 25.17 -10.77
N TYR A 216 -12.38 24.17 -11.18
CA TYR A 216 -12.17 22.79 -10.73
C TYR A 216 -10.91 22.17 -11.38
N PRO A 217 -10.08 21.41 -10.64
CA PRO A 217 -8.88 20.79 -11.18
C PRO A 217 -9.16 19.76 -12.28
N HIS A 218 -8.18 19.48 -13.13
CA HIS A 218 -8.28 18.40 -14.11
C HIS A 218 -8.25 17.05 -13.40
N VAL A 219 -9.26 16.20 -13.60
CA VAL A 219 -9.34 14.89 -12.94
C VAL A 219 -9.03 13.76 -13.91
N VAL A 220 -8.12 12.89 -13.51
CA VAL A 220 -7.82 11.64 -14.20
C VAL A 220 -8.27 10.48 -13.31
N HIS A 221 -9.26 9.73 -13.80
CA HIS A 221 -9.75 8.53 -13.13
C HIS A 221 -9.11 7.27 -13.72
N PHE A 222 -8.61 6.40 -12.86
CA PHE A 222 -8.06 5.10 -13.26
C PHE A 222 -8.71 3.94 -12.49
N GLY A 223 -8.67 2.74 -13.07
CA GLY A 223 -9.23 1.55 -12.44
C GLY A 223 -8.43 1.11 -11.20
N ARG A 224 -9.01 0.23 -10.38
CA ARG A 224 -8.34 -0.28 -9.19
C ARG A 224 -7.16 -1.17 -9.54
N LEU A 225 -6.18 -1.23 -8.64
CA LEU A 225 -5.07 -2.17 -8.73
C LEU A 225 -5.24 -3.29 -7.69
N LYS A 226 -5.25 -4.53 -8.16
CA LYS A 226 -5.29 -5.73 -7.32
C LYS A 226 -3.98 -6.52 -7.43
N LEU A 227 -3.55 -7.11 -6.33
CA LEU A 227 -2.46 -8.08 -6.29
C LEU A 227 -3.06 -9.46 -5.99
N GLU A 228 -2.93 -10.39 -6.93
CA GLU A 228 -3.54 -11.71 -6.84
C GLU A 228 -2.94 -12.51 -5.68
N GLY A 229 -3.82 -13.17 -4.91
CA GLY A 229 -3.44 -13.94 -3.73
C GLY A 229 -3.18 -13.09 -2.48
N PHE A 230 -3.35 -11.76 -2.55
CA PHE A 230 -3.15 -10.88 -1.41
C PHE A 230 -4.43 -10.12 -1.02
N ILE A 231 -4.59 -9.92 0.29
CA ILE A 231 -5.66 -9.10 0.85
C ILE A 231 -5.21 -7.64 0.85
N MET A 232 -6.02 -6.78 0.22
CA MET A 232 -5.73 -5.35 0.08
C MET A 232 -6.74 -4.45 0.81
N SER A 233 -7.86 -4.98 1.30
CA SER A 233 -8.81 -4.16 2.03
C SER A 233 -8.29 -3.87 3.44
N LYS A 234 -8.36 -2.60 3.86
CA LYS A 234 -7.93 -2.17 5.20
C LYS A 234 -8.71 -2.86 6.31
N SER A 235 -10.02 -3.06 6.13
CA SER A 235 -10.89 -3.72 7.11
C SER A 235 -10.55 -5.20 7.28
N ALA A 236 -10.33 -5.95 6.20
CA ALA A 236 -9.96 -7.36 6.30
C ALA A 236 -8.56 -7.53 6.91
N LEU A 237 -7.61 -6.65 6.56
CA LEU A 237 -6.28 -6.66 7.20
C LEU A 237 -6.40 -6.41 8.71
N LYS A 238 -7.20 -5.42 9.13
CA LYS A 238 -7.44 -5.13 10.55
C LYS A 238 -8.06 -6.34 11.26
N GLN A 239 -9.03 -7.00 10.63
CA GLN A 239 -9.67 -8.21 11.18
C GLN A 239 -8.66 -9.35 11.35
N LEU A 240 -7.80 -9.61 10.36
CA LEU A 240 -6.77 -10.64 10.45
C LEU A 240 -5.78 -10.37 11.59
N LEU A 241 -5.33 -9.11 11.72
CA LEU A 241 -4.45 -8.71 12.82
C LEU A 241 -5.12 -8.91 14.19
N HIS A 242 -6.41 -8.56 14.32
CA HIS A 242 -7.17 -8.82 15.55
C HIS A 242 -7.31 -10.32 15.87
N GLN A 243 -7.33 -11.17 14.85
CA GLN A 243 -7.36 -12.62 15.00
C GLN A 243 -5.97 -13.24 15.25
N GLY A 244 -4.92 -12.43 15.41
CA GLY A 244 -3.54 -12.90 15.59
C GLY A 244 -2.91 -13.50 14.33
N VAL A 245 -3.52 -13.28 13.16
CA VAL A 245 -2.96 -13.71 11.88
C VAL A 245 -1.94 -12.67 11.43
N GLY A 246 -0.66 -13.05 11.43
CA GLY A 246 0.42 -12.14 11.04
C GLY A 246 1.27 -11.69 12.23
N SER A 247 2.49 -11.24 11.93
CA SER A 247 3.40 -10.63 12.92
C SER A 247 3.20 -9.11 13.08
N GLY A 248 2.33 -8.51 12.26
CA GLY A 248 2.09 -7.07 12.25
C GLY A 248 1.69 -6.57 10.86
N ILE A 249 1.51 -5.25 10.73
CA ILE A 249 1.23 -4.57 9.45
C ILE A 249 2.34 -4.76 8.41
N ASP A 250 3.54 -5.11 8.83
CA ASP A 250 4.73 -5.35 8.03
C ASP A 250 4.95 -6.85 7.75
N ASP A 251 4.00 -7.73 8.09
CA ASP A 251 4.14 -9.16 7.82
C ASP A 251 4.34 -9.40 6.30
N PRO A 252 5.38 -10.16 5.88
CA PRO A 252 5.68 -10.41 4.47
C PRO A 252 4.56 -11.09 3.66
N ARG A 253 3.49 -11.56 4.29
CA ARG A 253 2.30 -12.12 3.63
C ARG A 253 1.25 -11.06 3.27
N PHE A 254 1.40 -9.83 3.73
CA PHE A 254 0.48 -8.74 3.43
C PHE A 254 0.96 -7.86 2.27
N ALA A 255 0.01 -7.26 1.54
CA ALA A 255 0.28 -6.34 0.44
C ALA A 255 0.46 -4.89 0.88
N THR A 256 0.73 -4.67 2.17
CA THR A 256 1.19 -3.39 2.69
C THR A 256 2.57 -3.07 2.12
N ILE A 257 2.90 -1.79 2.00
CA ILE A 257 4.23 -1.37 1.53
C ILE A 257 5.30 -1.86 2.51
N ALA A 258 5.09 -1.72 3.81
CA ALA A 258 5.93 -2.32 4.84
C ALA A 258 6.10 -3.84 4.69
N GLY A 259 5.03 -4.58 4.39
CA GLY A 259 5.06 -6.04 4.21
C GLY A 259 5.85 -6.46 2.96
N LEU A 260 5.60 -5.81 1.83
CA LEU A 260 6.35 -6.04 0.60
C LEU A 260 7.84 -5.67 0.76
N ARG A 261 8.14 -4.56 1.45
CA ARG A 261 9.50 -4.16 1.80
C ARG A 261 10.20 -5.22 2.65
N ARG A 262 9.57 -5.69 3.73
CA ARG A 262 10.13 -6.74 4.61
C ARG A 262 10.30 -8.07 3.87
N ARG A 263 9.46 -8.35 2.88
CA ARG A 263 9.59 -9.52 1.98
C ARG A 263 10.80 -9.43 1.05
N GLY A 264 11.39 -8.26 0.87
CA GLY A 264 12.50 -8.01 -0.07
C GLY A 264 12.05 -7.57 -1.46
N ILE A 265 10.80 -7.12 -1.61
CA ILE A 265 10.36 -6.40 -2.82
C ILE A 265 10.92 -4.98 -2.76
N THR A 266 11.57 -4.56 -3.83
CA THR A 266 12.17 -3.23 -3.96
C THR A 266 11.13 -2.17 -4.34
N ALA A 267 11.38 -0.93 -3.93
CA ALA A 267 10.57 0.22 -4.35
C ALA A 267 10.55 0.37 -5.88
N GLU A 268 11.71 0.17 -6.53
CA GLU A 268 11.84 0.22 -7.99
C GLU A 268 10.91 -0.79 -8.68
N ALA A 269 10.83 -2.03 -8.19
CA ALA A 269 9.92 -3.03 -8.76
C ALA A 269 8.46 -2.61 -8.66
N ILE A 270 8.05 -2.02 -7.52
CA ILE A 270 6.69 -1.53 -7.30
C ILE A 270 6.38 -0.36 -8.23
N ARG A 271 7.28 0.62 -8.34
CA ARG A 271 7.12 1.79 -9.21
C ARG A 271 7.00 1.38 -10.67
N LYS A 272 7.95 0.57 -11.16
CA LYS A 272 7.96 0.08 -12.55
C LYS A 272 6.63 -0.60 -12.89
N LEU A 273 6.17 -1.48 -12.02
CA LEU A 273 4.94 -2.22 -12.22
C LEU A 273 3.68 -1.33 -12.21
N ILE A 274 3.64 -0.29 -11.38
CA ILE A 274 2.55 0.70 -11.40
C ILE A 274 2.57 1.54 -12.67
N LEU A 275 3.76 1.95 -13.12
CA LEU A 275 3.95 2.70 -14.36
C LEU A 275 3.59 1.89 -15.61
N ASP A 276 3.94 0.60 -15.64
CA ASP A 276 3.60 -0.32 -16.73
C ASP A 276 2.07 -0.50 -16.88
N VAL A 277 1.32 -0.48 -15.76
CA VAL A 277 -0.15 -0.48 -15.80
C VAL A 277 -0.69 0.86 -16.33
N GLY A 278 -0.08 1.97 -15.94
CA GLY A 278 -0.46 3.32 -16.33
C GLY A 278 -1.82 3.78 -15.78
N VAL A 279 -2.44 4.75 -16.45
CA VAL A 279 -3.68 5.44 -16.04
C VAL A 279 -4.95 4.88 -16.70
N LYS A 280 -4.96 3.59 -17.04
CA LYS A 280 -6.12 2.95 -17.67
C LYS A 280 -7.35 2.98 -16.76
N TYR A 281 -8.52 3.22 -17.35
CA TYR A 281 -9.80 3.27 -16.65
C TYR A 281 -10.29 1.88 -16.19
N THR A 282 -9.86 0.82 -16.87
CA THR A 282 -10.14 -0.57 -16.50
C THR A 282 -9.37 -0.97 -15.25
N ASP A 283 -9.97 -1.82 -14.42
CA ASP A 283 -9.27 -2.40 -13.27
C ASP A 283 -8.12 -3.28 -13.77
N ALA A 284 -7.03 -3.29 -13.01
CA ALA A 284 -5.85 -4.09 -13.29
C ALA A 284 -5.66 -5.11 -12.16
N SER A 285 -5.42 -6.36 -12.56
CA SER A 285 -4.99 -7.44 -11.67
C SER A 285 -3.56 -7.79 -12.02
N ILE A 286 -2.72 -7.89 -11.00
CA ILE A 286 -1.32 -8.22 -11.15
C ILE A 286 -1.06 -9.50 -10.37
N SER A 287 -0.47 -10.48 -11.05
CA SER A 287 -0.01 -11.69 -10.38
C SER A 287 1.21 -11.41 -9.52
N TYR A 288 1.30 -12.05 -8.35
CA TYR A 288 2.51 -12.00 -7.54
C TYR A 288 3.74 -12.52 -8.31
N ALA A 289 3.56 -13.47 -9.22
CA ALA A 289 4.63 -13.98 -10.08
C ALA A 289 5.23 -12.86 -10.94
N ASN A 290 4.42 -11.94 -11.48
CA ASN A 290 4.91 -10.81 -12.26
C ASN A 290 5.69 -9.80 -11.39
N LEU A 291 5.17 -9.48 -10.20
CA LEU A 291 5.88 -8.64 -9.23
C LEU A 291 7.22 -9.26 -8.82
N ALA A 292 7.23 -10.56 -8.52
CA ALA A 292 8.44 -11.30 -8.15
C ALA A 292 9.44 -11.38 -9.31
N ALA A 293 8.98 -11.60 -10.54
CA ALA A 293 9.83 -11.63 -11.73
C ALA A 293 10.49 -10.26 -11.97
N THR A 294 9.72 -9.18 -11.87
CA THR A 294 10.23 -7.80 -11.99
C THR A 294 11.27 -7.51 -10.91
N ASN A 295 10.95 -7.85 -9.65
CA ASN A 295 11.88 -7.66 -8.53
C ASN A 295 13.16 -8.49 -8.69
N ARG A 296 13.05 -9.73 -9.17
CA ARG A 296 14.20 -10.61 -9.39
C ARG A 296 15.19 -10.01 -10.39
N VAL A 297 14.72 -9.42 -11.48
CA VAL A 297 15.59 -8.79 -12.48
C VAL A 297 16.40 -7.64 -11.86
N ILE A 298 15.77 -6.84 -11.00
CA ILE A 298 16.43 -5.72 -10.29
C ILE A 298 17.46 -6.26 -9.30
N VAL A 299 17.05 -7.18 -8.43
CA VAL A 299 17.88 -7.70 -7.34
C VAL A 299 19.03 -8.57 -7.83
N ASP A 300 18.87 -9.35 -8.91
CA ASP A 300 19.93 -10.25 -9.43
C ASP A 300 21.22 -9.49 -9.79
N THR A 301 21.12 -8.22 -10.19
CA THR A 301 22.28 -7.40 -10.56
C THR A 301 23.21 -7.07 -9.39
N THR A 302 22.70 -7.08 -8.16
CA THR A 302 23.42 -6.68 -6.94
C THR A 302 23.46 -7.76 -5.86
N ALA A 303 22.65 -8.82 -6.00
CA ALA A 303 22.56 -9.88 -5.01
C ALA A 303 23.75 -10.84 -5.06
N ARG A 304 24.51 -10.87 -3.96
CA ARG A 304 25.52 -11.90 -3.73
C ARG A 304 24.83 -13.25 -3.47
N ARG A 305 25.08 -14.21 -4.35
CA ARG A 305 24.58 -15.59 -4.22
C ARG A 305 25.42 -16.33 -3.19
N ILE A 306 24.78 -16.77 -2.12
CA ILE A 306 25.36 -17.60 -1.07
C ILE A 306 24.79 -19.02 -1.17
N MET A 307 25.49 -19.99 -0.59
CA MET A 307 25.01 -21.37 -0.47
C MET A 307 24.39 -21.58 0.92
N ALA A 308 23.30 -22.34 0.97
CA ALA A 308 22.64 -22.73 2.22
C ALA A 308 22.17 -24.19 2.11
N ALA A 309 22.22 -24.90 3.24
CA ALA A 309 21.73 -26.28 3.36
C ALA A 309 20.50 -26.30 4.27
N ILE A 310 19.32 -26.61 3.72
CA ILE A 310 18.04 -26.45 4.43
C ILE A 310 17.09 -27.66 4.24
N PRO A 311 16.66 -28.32 5.33
CA PRO A 311 17.47 -28.50 6.54
C PRO A 311 18.80 -29.20 6.17
N PRO A 312 19.88 -28.96 6.93
CA PRO A 312 21.20 -29.48 6.60
C PRO A 312 21.25 -31.01 6.80
N THR A 313 21.79 -31.72 5.82
CA THR A 313 22.09 -33.15 5.89
C THR A 313 23.61 -33.34 5.74
N PRO A 314 24.31 -33.98 6.70
CA PRO A 314 25.74 -34.18 6.60
C PRO A 314 26.10 -35.21 5.52
N MET A 315 27.11 -34.89 4.75
CA MET A 315 27.78 -35.76 3.80
C MET A 315 29.25 -35.85 4.20
N ILE A 316 29.68 -37.06 4.55
CA ILE A 316 31.07 -37.38 4.88
C ILE A 316 31.75 -37.83 3.59
N ILE A 317 32.78 -37.10 3.20
CA ILE A 317 33.53 -37.31 1.96
C ILE A 317 34.90 -37.86 2.32
N GLU A 318 35.15 -39.10 1.92
CA GLU A 318 36.41 -39.81 2.15
C GLU A 318 37.33 -39.72 0.91
N ASN A 319 38.60 -40.07 1.10
CA ASN A 319 39.62 -40.16 0.04
C ASN A 319 39.89 -38.83 -0.70
N LEU A 320 39.83 -37.69 0.00
CA LEU A 320 40.23 -36.41 -0.57
C LEU A 320 41.74 -36.41 -0.87
N PRO A 321 42.18 -36.10 -2.10
CA PRO A 321 43.59 -36.14 -2.49
C PRO A 321 44.39 -34.91 -2.01
N TRP A 322 43.95 -34.24 -0.94
CA TRP A 322 44.61 -33.06 -0.37
C TRP A 322 44.51 -33.06 1.16
N GLY A 323 45.45 -32.38 1.82
CA GLY A 323 45.39 -32.10 3.26
C GLY A 323 44.49 -30.90 3.59
N LYS A 324 44.70 -29.77 2.91
CA LYS A 324 43.84 -28.59 3.00
C LYS A 324 43.67 -27.99 1.62
N ARG A 325 42.46 -27.57 1.28
CA ARG A 325 42.20 -26.89 0.00
C ARG A 325 41.19 -25.78 0.16
N ASP A 326 41.51 -24.65 -0.48
CA ASP A 326 40.62 -23.50 -0.60
C ASP A 326 39.88 -23.57 -1.95
N PHE A 327 38.58 -23.32 -1.89
CA PHE A 327 37.70 -23.19 -3.04
C PHE A 327 37.25 -21.73 -3.16
N GLU A 328 37.62 -21.09 -4.27
CA GLU A 328 37.17 -19.75 -4.60
C GLU A 328 35.84 -19.84 -5.36
N ILE A 329 34.79 -19.28 -4.77
CA ILE A 329 33.42 -19.37 -5.25
C ILE A 329 32.93 -17.95 -5.57
N PRO A 330 32.65 -17.61 -6.84
CA PRO A 330 32.13 -16.29 -7.18
C PRO A 330 30.78 -16.05 -6.50
N TYR A 331 30.54 -14.82 -6.02
CA TYR A 331 29.23 -14.43 -5.50
C TYR A 331 28.17 -14.31 -6.59
N HIS A 332 28.56 -14.12 -7.85
CA HIS A 332 27.64 -13.99 -8.97
C HIS A 332 28.30 -14.50 -10.26
N PRO A 333 27.57 -15.16 -11.18
CA PRO A 333 28.14 -15.67 -12.43
C PRO A 333 28.78 -14.60 -13.32
N SER A 334 28.38 -13.33 -13.17
CA SER A 334 28.99 -12.21 -13.90
C SER A 334 30.40 -11.86 -13.42
N GLY A 335 30.85 -12.38 -12.28
CA GLY A 335 32.14 -12.02 -11.66
C GLY A 335 32.18 -10.63 -11.01
N LYS A 336 31.17 -9.76 -11.23
CA LYS A 336 31.20 -8.35 -10.79
C LYS A 336 31.08 -8.14 -9.28
N LEU A 337 30.60 -9.14 -8.54
CA LEU A 337 30.35 -9.03 -7.09
C LEU A 337 31.46 -9.65 -6.23
N GLY A 338 32.60 -10.00 -6.83
CA GLY A 338 33.72 -10.68 -6.18
C GLY A 338 33.46 -12.15 -5.90
N SER A 339 34.31 -12.74 -5.07
CA SER A 339 34.30 -14.15 -4.68
C SER A 339 34.37 -14.32 -3.16
N ARG A 340 34.06 -15.54 -2.70
CA ARG A 340 34.32 -16.00 -1.32
C ARG A 340 35.21 -17.22 -1.36
N ARG A 341 35.92 -17.47 -0.27
CA ARG A 341 36.76 -18.64 -0.09
C ARG A 341 36.14 -19.59 0.91
N ILE A 342 36.03 -20.87 0.57
CA ILE A 342 35.62 -21.94 1.48
C ILE A 342 36.76 -22.96 1.55
N SER A 343 37.24 -23.27 2.75
CA SER A 343 38.30 -24.24 2.97
C SER A 343 37.73 -25.59 3.40
N LEU A 344 38.27 -26.68 2.87
CA LEU A 344 38.01 -28.04 3.38
C LEU A 344 39.33 -28.72 3.74
N GLU A 345 39.32 -29.34 4.92
CA GLU A 345 40.39 -30.20 5.42
C GLU A 345 40.15 -31.64 4.93
N GLY A 346 41.21 -32.35 4.57
CA GLY A 346 41.21 -33.76 4.18
C GLY A 346 42.05 -34.60 5.16
N PRO A 347 42.19 -35.92 4.91
CA PRO A 347 41.70 -36.68 3.76
C PRO A 347 40.21 -37.01 3.82
N THR A 348 39.53 -36.65 4.92
CA THR A 348 38.08 -36.78 5.09
C THR A 348 37.48 -35.43 5.51
N ALA A 349 36.41 -35.01 4.84
CA ALA A 349 35.68 -33.78 5.16
C ALA A 349 34.19 -34.06 5.36
N THR A 350 33.56 -33.29 6.25
CA THR A 350 32.11 -33.20 6.31
C THR A 350 31.64 -31.94 5.59
N VAL A 351 30.59 -32.07 4.79
CA VAL A 351 29.85 -30.94 4.22
C VAL A 351 28.36 -31.13 4.51
N TYR A 352 27.58 -30.05 4.57
CA TYR A 352 26.12 -30.15 4.63
C TYR A 352 25.51 -29.80 3.28
N ILE A 353 24.51 -30.59 2.88
CA ILE A 353 23.67 -30.35 1.71
C ILE A 353 22.21 -30.19 2.13
N SER A 354 21.35 -29.65 1.27
CA SER A 354 19.92 -29.57 1.59
C SER A 354 19.28 -30.95 1.56
N GLN A 355 18.32 -31.19 2.45
CA GLN A 355 17.56 -32.44 2.44
C GLN A 355 16.80 -32.68 1.12
N SER A 356 16.41 -31.61 0.42
CA SER A 356 15.84 -31.72 -0.94
C SER A 356 16.83 -32.34 -1.94
N ASP A 357 18.12 -32.01 -1.82
CA ASP A 357 19.17 -32.51 -2.70
C ASP A 357 19.48 -33.98 -2.39
N LYS A 358 19.36 -34.41 -1.12
CA LYS A 358 19.46 -35.82 -0.72
C LYS A 358 18.52 -36.71 -1.55
N LYS A 359 17.31 -36.23 -1.87
CA LYS A 359 16.31 -36.97 -2.66
C LYS A 359 16.73 -37.22 -4.11
N LEU A 360 17.70 -36.45 -4.62
CA LEU A 360 18.25 -36.61 -5.97
C LEU A 360 19.38 -37.65 -6.02
N LEU A 361 19.89 -38.09 -4.86
CA LEU A 361 21.07 -38.93 -4.77
C LEU A 361 20.70 -40.42 -4.86
N LYS A 362 21.58 -41.18 -5.51
CA LYS A 362 21.51 -42.66 -5.56
C LYS A 362 22.88 -43.24 -5.24
N LYS A 363 22.93 -44.40 -4.60
CA LYS A 363 24.17 -45.15 -4.41
C LYS A 363 24.84 -45.42 -5.77
N GLY A 364 26.15 -45.17 -5.85
CA GLY A 364 26.96 -45.23 -7.07
C GLY A 364 26.81 -44.03 -8.01
N SER A 365 25.92 -43.07 -7.74
CA SER A 365 25.80 -41.88 -8.58
C SER A 365 26.90 -40.85 -8.29
N ILE A 366 27.24 -40.06 -9.29
CA ILE A 366 28.16 -38.93 -9.16
C ILE A 366 27.35 -37.65 -8.96
N VAL A 367 27.83 -36.80 -8.06
CA VAL A 367 27.25 -35.51 -7.72
C VAL A 367 28.35 -34.47 -7.76
N ARG A 368 28.04 -33.26 -8.25
CA ARG A 368 28.97 -32.14 -8.20
C ARG A 368 28.62 -31.21 -7.06
N LEU A 369 29.60 -30.97 -6.19
CA LEU A 369 29.57 -29.86 -5.24
C LEU A 369 29.89 -28.57 -6.01
N MET A 370 28.94 -27.64 -6.01
CA MET A 370 29.02 -26.39 -6.77
C MET A 370 30.34 -25.64 -6.53
N GLU A 371 31.00 -25.23 -7.61
CA GLU A 371 32.31 -24.56 -7.62
C GLU A 371 33.45 -25.29 -6.87
N ALA A 372 33.30 -26.59 -6.64
CA ALA A 372 34.30 -27.41 -5.95
C ALA A 372 34.68 -28.64 -6.78
N PHE A 373 34.20 -29.82 -6.42
CA PHE A 373 34.60 -31.10 -7.01
C PHE A 373 33.42 -32.07 -7.07
N ASN A 374 33.66 -33.21 -7.73
CA ASN A 374 32.68 -34.28 -7.89
C ASN A 374 32.95 -35.39 -6.89
N VAL A 375 31.88 -35.94 -6.32
CA VAL A 375 31.90 -37.06 -5.40
C VAL A 375 31.05 -38.21 -5.92
N GLU A 376 31.43 -39.43 -5.60
CA GLU A 376 30.63 -40.63 -5.82
C GLU A 376 29.93 -41.02 -4.52
N ILE A 377 28.62 -41.26 -4.58
CA ILE A 377 27.83 -41.63 -3.41
C ILE A 377 28.06 -43.10 -3.08
N VAL A 378 28.66 -43.38 -1.93
CA VAL A 378 28.96 -44.72 -1.43
C VAL A 378 27.76 -45.31 -0.71
N ASP A 379 27.12 -44.51 0.14
CA ASP A 379 25.94 -44.95 0.89
C ASP A 379 25.06 -43.77 1.31
N ILE A 380 23.77 -44.03 1.47
CA ILE A 380 22.78 -43.04 1.89
C ILE A 380 22.05 -43.61 3.11
N GLU A 381 22.40 -43.12 4.29
CA GLU A 381 21.75 -43.47 5.54
C GLU A 381 20.67 -42.43 5.89
N GLU A 382 19.88 -42.68 6.94
CA GLU A 382 18.82 -41.77 7.37
C GLU A 382 19.38 -40.39 7.75
N ASN A 383 20.48 -40.35 8.50
CA ASN A 383 21.03 -39.11 9.06
C ASN A 383 22.34 -38.63 8.42
N LYS A 384 22.94 -39.42 7.51
CA LYS A 384 24.19 -39.04 6.84
C LYS A 384 24.32 -39.67 5.47
N ILE A 385 25.15 -39.05 4.64
CA ILE A 385 25.54 -39.58 3.34
C ILE A 385 27.03 -39.89 3.39
N ARG A 386 27.43 -41.06 2.92
CA ARG A 386 28.85 -41.39 2.72
C ARG A 386 29.17 -41.22 1.25
N ALA A 387 30.21 -40.47 0.96
CA ALA A 387 30.69 -40.23 -0.38
C ALA A 387 32.21 -40.35 -0.41
N ARG A 388 32.77 -40.51 -1.61
CA ARG A 388 34.22 -40.48 -1.83
C ARG A 388 34.57 -39.51 -2.94
N PHE A 389 35.76 -38.93 -2.88
CA PHE A 389 36.27 -38.09 -3.96
C PHE A 389 36.25 -38.86 -5.29
N HIS A 390 35.77 -38.22 -6.35
CA HIS A 390 35.81 -38.77 -7.70
C HIS A 390 36.77 -37.98 -8.61
N SER A 391 36.56 -36.67 -8.76
CA SER A 391 37.34 -35.83 -9.70
C SER A 391 37.07 -34.34 -9.49
N PHE A 392 37.93 -33.44 -9.97
CA PHE A 392 37.69 -31.99 -9.93
C PHE A 392 36.84 -31.46 -11.11
N GLY A 393 37.12 -31.96 -12.32
CA GLY A 393 36.66 -31.34 -13.57
C GLY A 393 35.13 -31.36 -13.75
N LEU A 394 34.56 -30.23 -14.17
CA LEU A 394 33.13 -30.12 -14.51
C LEU A 394 32.72 -31.08 -15.65
N GLU A 395 33.65 -31.40 -16.55
CA GLU A 395 33.42 -32.36 -17.64
C GLU A 395 32.95 -33.74 -17.14
N ASN A 396 33.56 -34.24 -16.06
CA ASN A 396 33.18 -35.52 -15.47
C ASN A 396 31.75 -35.49 -14.91
N ALA A 397 31.33 -34.36 -14.33
CA ALA A 397 29.95 -34.18 -13.90
C ALA A 397 28.99 -34.19 -15.10
N ARG A 398 29.33 -33.49 -16.19
CA ARG A 398 28.52 -33.45 -17.43
C ARG A 398 28.39 -34.83 -18.07
N LYS A 399 29.48 -35.60 -18.15
CA LYS A 399 29.51 -36.97 -18.70
C LYS A 399 28.53 -37.89 -17.98
N HIS A 400 28.42 -37.77 -16.67
CA HIS A 400 27.53 -38.57 -15.84
C HIS A 400 26.15 -37.94 -15.61
N ARG A 401 25.86 -36.81 -16.27
CA ARG A 401 24.64 -36.00 -16.02
C ARG A 401 24.42 -35.75 -14.52
N ALA A 402 25.51 -35.55 -13.80
CA ALA A 402 25.52 -35.40 -12.36
C ALA A 402 24.79 -34.11 -11.95
N PRO A 403 23.89 -34.16 -10.95
CA PRO A 403 23.30 -32.94 -10.42
C PRO A 403 24.40 -32.07 -9.79
N ILE A 404 24.28 -30.76 -9.97
CA ILE A 404 25.12 -29.77 -9.29
C ILE A 404 24.33 -29.28 -8.09
N ILE A 405 24.87 -29.51 -6.89
CA ILE A 405 24.20 -29.16 -5.64
C ILE A 405 25.03 -28.14 -4.87
N GLN A 406 24.34 -27.29 -4.12
CA GLN A 406 24.95 -26.39 -3.16
C GLN A 406 25.36 -27.14 -1.90
N TRP A 407 26.38 -26.62 -1.22
CA TRP A 407 26.94 -27.22 -0.01
C TRP A 407 27.51 -26.14 0.90
N ILE A 408 27.65 -26.45 2.17
CA ILE A 408 28.36 -25.63 3.16
C ILE A 408 29.36 -26.51 3.92
N PRO A 409 30.49 -25.96 4.40
CA PRO A 409 31.45 -26.73 5.20
C PRO A 409 30.80 -27.24 6.50
N GLY A 410 31.28 -28.40 6.95
CA GLY A 410 30.82 -29.19 8.10
C GLY A 410 31.08 -28.58 9.48
#